data_AF-A0A2P4QDY5-F1
#
_entry.id   AF-A0A2P4QDY5-F1
#
_cell.length_a   1.000
_cell.length_b   1.000
_cell.length_c   1.000
_cell.angle_alpha   90.00
_cell.angle_beta   90.00
_cell.angle_gamma   90.00
#
_symmetry.space_group_name_H-M   'P 1'
#
loop_
_entity.id
_entity.type
_entity.pdbx_description
1 polymer ?
#
loop_
_entity_poly.entity_id
_entity_poly.type
_entity_poly.pdbx_seq_one_letter_code
_entity_poly.pdbx_strand_id
1 'polypeptide(L)'
;MNNEKKIALNLNAKNAYYCTFNLKGEFILCSFYCFHSDLGFHDIIWIYSTQTKNNKWECKRFYRIPENYELIRISKYDNVYLVSNDYIYEWNINTEKSVKLFGNNKDKNKFETKIIGIFSNEKFTSLKINDKIIVYSIEYELGIPIASLDINDGKHF
;
A
#
# COMPACT_ATOMS: atom_id res chain seq x y z
N MET A 1 21.30 -28.70 5.65
CA MET A 1 20.02 -28.75 6.39
C MET A 1 19.44 -27.36 6.43
N ASN A 2 18.27 -27.16 5.84
CA ASN A 2 17.60 -25.86 5.83
C ASN A 2 16.90 -25.67 7.18
N ASN A 3 17.50 -24.89 8.09
CA ASN A 3 16.94 -24.60 9.43
C ASN A 3 15.84 -23.53 9.32
N GLU A 4 14.86 -23.74 8.43
CA GLU A 4 13.75 -22.81 8.25
C GLU A 4 12.92 -22.77 9.54
N LYS A 5 13.04 -21.66 10.27
CA LYS A 5 12.20 -21.38 11.43
C LYS A 5 10.82 -20.97 10.92
N LYS A 6 9.82 -21.82 11.16
CA LYS A 6 8.41 -21.52 10.87
C LYS A 6 7.86 -20.55 11.90
N ILE A 7 7.16 -19.53 11.42
CA ILE A 7 6.43 -18.56 12.24
C ILE A 7 4.94 -18.82 12.04
N ALA A 8 4.19 -18.94 13.14
CA ALA A 8 2.74 -19.10 13.09
C ALA A 8 2.06 -17.75 13.36
N LEU A 9 1.10 -17.38 12.51
CA LEU A 9 0.23 -16.23 12.74
C LEU A 9 -1.04 -16.70 13.45
N ASN A 10 -1.57 -15.91 14.37
CA ASN A 10 -2.80 -16.24 15.10
C ASN A 10 -4.10 -16.03 14.28
N LEU A 11 -4.03 -16.05 12.95
CA LEU A 11 -5.17 -15.77 12.09
C LEU A 11 -5.34 -16.79 10.96
N ASN A 12 -6.58 -17.19 10.70
CA ASN A 12 -6.96 -18.00 9.53
C ASN A 12 -7.21 -17.08 8.32
N ALA A 13 -6.20 -16.28 7.96
CA ALA A 13 -6.27 -15.39 6.79
C ALA A 13 -6.38 -16.26 5.54
N LYS A 14 -7.56 -16.31 4.93
CA LYS A 14 -7.72 -16.94 3.62
C LYS A 14 -7.10 -15.99 2.58
N ASN A 15 -6.36 -16.54 1.62
CA ASN A 15 -5.88 -15.81 0.46
C ASN A 15 -5.09 -14.53 0.78
N ALA A 16 -4.04 -14.64 1.62
CA ALA A 16 -3.07 -13.56 1.76
C ALA A 16 -2.34 -13.33 0.43
N TYR A 17 -2.24 -12.07 -0.01
CA TYR A 17 -1.71 -11.72 -1.33
C TYR A 17 -0.63 -10.63 -1.32
N TYR A 18 -0.47 -9.90 -0.21
CA TYR A 18 0.57 -8.88 -0.06
C TYR A 18 1.08 -8.86 1.38
N CYS A 19 2.39 -8.67 1.55
CA CYS A 19 2.97 -8.46 2.87
C CYS A 19 4.19 -7.53 2.80
N THR A 20 4.50 -6.89 3.94
CA THR A 20 5.68 -6.03 4.10
C THR A 20 6.04 -5.90 5.57
N PHE A 21 7.14 -5.18 5.87
CA PHE A 21 7.48 -4.73 7.21
C PHE A 21 7.52 -3.20 7.26
N ASN A 22 7.11 -2.63 8.38
CA ASN A 22 7.32 -1.21 8.66
C ASN A 22 8.64 -0.95 9.39
N LEU A 23 8.99 0.32 9.57
CA LEU A 23 10.20 0.73 10.28
C LEU A 23 10.23 0.33 11.77
N LYS A 24 9.08 0.04 12.37
CA LYS A 24 8.97 -0.47 13.76
C LYS A 24 9.28 -1.97 13.84
N GLY A 25 9.51 -2.63 12.69
CA GLY A 25 9.68 -4.06 12.60
C GLY A 25 8.37 -4.85 12.77
N GLU A 26 7.21 -4.21 12.65
CA GLU A 26 5.92 -4.90 12.63
C GLU A 26 5.70 -5.55 11.26
N PHE A 27 5.14 -6.75 11.26
CA PHE A 27 4.79 -7.46 10.03
C PHE A 27 3.39 -7.05 9.60
N ILE A 28 3.24 -6.64 8.34
CA ILE A 28 1.98 -6.20 7.76
C ILE A 28 1.57 -7.23 6.70
N LEU A 29 0.33 -7.71 6.79
CA LEU A 29 -0.25 -8.70 5.89
C LEU A 29 -1.58 -8.21 5.33
N CYS A 30 -1.78 -8.30 4.03
CA CYS A 30 -3.06 -8.06 3.39
C CYS A 30 -3.67 -9.38 2.92
N SER A 31 -4.94 -9.57 3.25
CA SER A 31 -5.69 -10.76 2.87
C SER A 31 -7.16 -10.46 2.62
N PHE A 32 -7.80 -11.31 1.85
CA PHE A 32 -9.26 -11.33 1.75
C PHE A 32 -9.87 -12.00 2.98
N TYR A 33 -10.84 -11.34 3.61
CA TYR A 33 -11.60 -11.93 4.69
C TYR A 33 -13.09 -11.88 4.39
N CYS A 34 -13.77 -13.00 4.60
CA CYS A 34 -15.22 -13.10 4.53
C CYS A 34 -15.76 -12.94 5.95
N PHE A 35 -16.35 -11.78 6.24
CA PHE A 35 -17.24 -11.68 7.39
C PHE A 35 -18.55 -12.37 7.00
N HIS A 36 -19.27 -12.93 7.97
CA HIS A 36 -20.54 -13.65 7.73
C HIS A 36 -21.44 -12.95 6.70
N SER A 37 -22.20 -13.76 5.96
CA SER A 37 -22.92 -13.55 4.68
C SER A 37 -23.43 -12.16 4.29
N ASP A 38 -23.61 -11.26 5.25
CA ASP A 38 -24.30 -9.98 5.08
C ASP A 38 -23.32 -8.83 4.83
N LEU A 39 -22.03 -8.99 5.17
CA LEU A 39 -21.00 -7.97 4.98
C LEU A 39 -20.16 -8.19 3.71
N GLY A 40 -20.06 -9.42 3.20
CA GLY A 40 -19.30 -9.72 1.99
C GLY A 40 -17.80 -9.84 2.19
N PHE A 41 -17.06 -9.81 1.08
CA PHE A 41 -15.60 -9.95 1.07
C PHE A 41 -14.92 -8.60 1.17
N HIS A 42 -13.96 -8.48 2.08
CA HIS A 42 -13.15 -7.26 2.21
C HIS A 42 -11.68 -7.58 2.30
N ASP A 43 -10.89 -6.66 1.76
CA ASP A 43 -9.46 -6.60 2.00
C ASP A 43 -9.21 -6.08 3.42
N ILE A 44 -8.41 -6.82 4.17
CA ILE A 44 -7.99 -6.46 5.53
C ILE A 44 -6.48 -6.35 5.57
N ILE A 45 -6.00 -5.27 6.18
CA ILE A 45 -4.61 -5.05 6.55
C ILE A 45 -4.45 -5.47 8.01
N TRP A 46 -3.66 -6.51 8.24
CA TRP A 46 -3.31 -7.02 9.57
C TRP A 46 -1.91 -6.55 9.95
N ILE A 47 -1.74 -6.12 11.21
CA ILE A 47 -0.43 -5.70 11.73
C ILE A 47 -0.07 -6.57 12.93
N TYR A 48 1.05 -7.27 12.84
CA TYR A 48 1.53 -8.23 13.81
C TYR A 48 2.78 -7.73 14.54
N SER A 49 2.85 -8.00 15.84
CA SER A 49 4.09 -7.89 16.59
C SER A 49 5.03 -9.03 16.20
N THR A 50 6.28 -8.69 15.85
CA THR A 50 7.30 -9.71 15.50
C THR A 50 8.13 -10.15 16.71
N GLN A 51 8.16 -9.34 17.76
CA GLN A 51 8.92 -9.58 18.99
C GLN A 51 8.15 -10.51 19.94
N THR A 52 8.14 -11.81 19.62
CA THR A 52 7.38 -12.80 20.39
C THR A 52 8.23 -13.98 20.81
N LYS A 53 7.91 -14.54 21.98
CA LYS A 53 8.47 -15.82 22.42
C LYS A 53 7.74 -16.93 21.66
N ASN A 54 8.45 -17.96 21.21
CA ASN A 54 7.92 -19.19 20.59
C ASN A 54 7.51 -19.13 19.10
N ASN A 55 8.06 -18.20 18.30
CA ASN A 55 7.79 -18.08 16.86
C ASN A 55 6.29 -17.95 16.52
N LYS A 56 5.51 -17.30 17.39
CA LYS A 56 4.08 -17.04 17.18
C LYS A 56 3.82 -15.55 17.19
N TRP A 57 3.39 -15.01 16.05
CA TRP A 57 3.07 -13.60 15.93
C TRP A 57 1.59 -13.36 16.18
N GLU A 58 1.30 -12.44 17.11
CA GLU A 58 -0.04 -12.03 17.46
C GLU A 58 -0.42 -10.72 16.73
N CYS A 59 -1.60 -10.71 16.13
CA CYS A 59 -2.19 -9.52 15.53
C CYS A 59 -2.45 -8.46 16.60
N LYS A 60 -1.88 -7.27 16.43
CA LYS A 60 -2.06 -6.12 17.33
C LYS A 60 -3.27 -5.28 16.94
N ARG A 61 -3.49 -5.13 15.64
CA ARG A 61 -4.52 -4.27 15.04
C ARG A 61 -4.79 -4.68 13.61
N PHE A 62 -5.98 -4.36 13.12
CA PHE A 62 -6.37 -4.60 11.75
C PHE A 62 -7.23 -3.46 11.22
N TYR A 63 -7.19 -3.27 9.92
CA TYR A 63 -7.93 -2.21 9.23
C TYR A 63 -8.61 -2.77 7.99
N ARG A 64 -9.86 -2.41 7.78
CA ARG A 64 -10.60 -2.76 6.57
C ARG A 64 -10.29 -1.73 5.49
N ILE A 65 -9.89 -2.18 4.30
CA ILE A 65 -9.81 -1.32 3.12
C ILE A 65 -11.25 -1.02 2.67
N PRO A 66 -11.60 0.25 2.36
CA PRO A 66 -12.92 0.59 1.88
C PRO A 66 -13.29 -0.14 0.58
N GLU A 67 -14.58 -0.37 0.36
CA GLU A 67 -15.07 -0.99 -0.88
C GLU A 67 -14.74 -0.15 -2.11
N ASN A 68 -14.47 -0.82 -3.24
CA ASN A 68 -14.06 -0.19 -4.51
C ASN A 68 -12.68 0.48 -4.48
N TYR A 69 -11.85 0.14 -3.49
CA TYR A 69 -10.44 0.48 -3.47
C TYR A 69 -9.61 -0.76 -3.74
N GLU A 70 -8.56 -0.61 -4.55
CA GLU A 70 -7.58 -1.65 -4.83
C GLU A 70 -6.23 -1.27 -4.21
N LEU A 71 -5.59 -2.22 -3.53
CA LEU A 71 -4.27 -2.00 -2.93
C LEU A 71 -3.18 -1.93 -4.00
N ILE A 72 -2.42 -0.82 -4.02
CA ILE A 72 -1.18 -0.73 -4.80
C ILE A 72 0.00 -1.22 -3.96
N ARG A 73 0.18 -0.62 -2.77
CA ARG A 73 1.35 -0.84 -1.92
C ARG A 73 1.11 -0.36 -0.50
N ILE A 74 1.82 -0.95 0.46
CA ILE A 74 2.03 -0.37 1.79
C ILE A 74 3.50 -0.03 1.96
N SER A 75 3.78 1.23 2.30
CA SER A 75 5.13 1.72 2.56
C SER A 75 5.66 1.26 3.92
N LYS A 76 6.99 1.31 4.09
CA LYS A 76 7.62 1.08 5.39
C LYS A 76 7.28 2.16 6.44
N TYR A 77 6.63 3.26 6.03
CA TYR A 77 6.25 4.41 6.85
C TYR A 77 4.78 4.37 7.29
N ASP A 78 4.13 3.21 7.23
CA ASP A 78 2.72 3.00 7.59
C ASP A 78 1.69 3.72 6.67
N ASN A 79 2.12 4.27 5.52
CA ASN A 79 1.20 4.78 4.49
C ASN A 79 0.78 3.67 3.51
N VAL A 80 -0.50 3.60 3.22
CA VAL A 80 -1.16 2.68 2.28
C VAL A 80 -1.53 3.45 1.02
N TYR A 81 -1.15 2.93 -0.15
CA TYR A 81 -1.51 3.52 -1.42
C TYR A 81 -2.60 2.71 -2.09
N LEU A 82 -3.71 3.38 -2.42
CA LEU A 82 -4.92 2.76 -2.95
C LEU A 82 -5.33 3.43 -4.26
N VAL A 83 -5.86 2.63 -5.18
CA VAL A 83 -6.60 3.14 -6.34
C VAL A 83 -8.09 3.06 -6.05
N SER A 84 -8.84 4.12 -6.34
CA SER A 84 -10.29 4.03 -6.53
C SER A 84 -10.70 4.82 -7.75
N ASN A 85 -11.40 4.16 -8.68
CA ASN A 85 -11.69 4.69 -10.01
C ASN A 85 -10.41 5.19 -10.71
N ASP A 86 -10.39 6.47 -11.09
CA ASP A 86 -9.29 7.13 -11.78
C ASP A 86 -8.42 7.98 -10.82
N TYR A 87 -8.43 7.64 -9.52
CA TYR A 87 -7.67 8.35 -8.50
C TYR A 87 -6.74 7.44 -7.69
N ILE A 88 -5.58 7.99 -7.34
CA ILE A 88 -4.62 7.38 -6.42
C ILE A 88 -4.64 8.16 -5.12
N TYR A 89 -4.78 7.44 -4.01
CA TYR A 89 -4.81 7.98 -2.65
C TYR A 89 -3.63 7.46 -1.85
N GLU A 90 -3.09 8.31 -1.00
CA GLU A 90 -2.28 7.93 0.14
C GLU A 90 -3.15 7.94 1.39
N TRP A 91 -3.15 6.84 2.14
CA TRP A 91 -3.89 6.68 3.38
C TRP A 91 -2.91 6.37 4.50
N ASN A 92 -2.82 7.27 5.48
CA ASN A 92 -2.02 7.03 6.67
C ASN A 92 -2.80 6.14 7.63
N ILE A 93 -2.37 4.89 7.81
CA ILE A 93 -3.15 3.91 8.58
C ILE A 93 -3.19 4.21 10.09
N ASN A 94 -2.25 5.02 10.60
CA ASN A 94 -2.19 5.38 12.01
C ASN A 94 -3.16 6.53 12.34
N THR A 95 -3.34 7.49 11.42
CA THR A 95 -4.24 8.63 11.60
C THR A 95 -5.59 8.45 10.91
N GLU A 96 -5.70 7.42 10.07
CA GLU A 96 -6.82 7.10 9.18
C GLU A 96 -7.15 8.21 8.17
N LYS A 97 -6.30 9.24 8.05
CA LYS A 97 -6.47 10.32 7.08
C LYS A 97 -6.00 9.89 5.69
N SER A 98 -6.76 10.29 4.67
CA SER A 98 -6.40 10.07 3.27
C SER A 98 -6.19 11.38 2.53
N VAL A 99 -5.23 11.37 1.61
CA VAL A 99 -4.91 12.48 0.71
C VAL A 99 -4.94 11.94 -0.72
N LYS A 100 -5.62 12.64 -1.61
CA LYS A 100 -5.58 12.34 -3.05
C LYS A 100 -4.23 12.78 -3.60
N LEU A 101 -3.45 11.85 -4.13
CA LEU A 101 -2.14 12.14 -4.73
C LEU A 101 -2.24 12.45 -6.22
N PHE A 102 -3.07 11.69 -6.94
CA PHE A 102 -3.13 11.78 -8.39
C PHE A 102 -4.55 11.50 -8.90
N GLY A 103 -4.91 12.12 -10.02
CA GLY A 103 -6.14 11.86 -10.74
C GLY A 103 -5.93 11.88 -12.24
N ASN A 104 -6.35 10.81 -12.92
CA ASN A 104 -6.31 10.74 -14.37
C ASN A 104 -7.56 11.45 -14.94
N ASN A 105 -7.43 12.74 -15.23
CA ASN A 105 -8.53 13.55 -15.75
C ASN A 105 -8.73 13.45 -17.27
N LYS A 106 -7.80 12.84 -18.02
CA LYS A 106 -7.74 13.01 -19.47
C LYS A 106 -8.21 11.80 -20.28
N ASP A 107 -8.08 10.59 -19.77
CA ASP A 107 -8.53 9.38 -20.46
C ASP A 107 -9.21 8.45 -19.46
N LYS A 108 -10.47 8.07 -19.69
CA LYS A 108 -11.29 7.18 -18.85
C LYS A 108 -10.76 5.73 -18.77
N ASN A 109 -9.49 5.51 -19.07
CA ASN A 109 -8.86 4.21 -18.97
C ASN A 109 -8.52 3.96 -17.50
N LYS A 110 -9.12 2.89 -16.96
CA LYS A 110 -8.85 2.40 -15.61
C LYS A 110 -7.35 2.21 -15.42
N PHE A 111 -6.82 2.64 -14.28
CA PHE A 111 -5.43 2.37 -13.94
C PHE A 111 -5.17 0.86 -13.90
N GLU A 112 -4.19 0.38 -14.66
CA GLU A 112 -3.59 -0.92 -14.37
C GLU A 112 -2.62 -0.76 -13.21
N THR A 113 -3.04 -1.22 -12.01
CA THR A 113 -2.26 -1.14 -10.77
C THR A 113 -0.87 -1.77 -10.88
N LYS A 114 -0.71 -2.79 -11.74
CA LYS A 114 0.57 -3.46 -12.03
C LYS A 114 1.63 -2.55 -12.66
N ILE A 115 1.24 -1.44 -13.29
CA ILE A 115 2.13 -0.51 -13.97
C ILE A 115 2.51 0.67 -13.05
N ILE A 116 1.81 0.83 -11.92
CA ILE A 116 2.06 1.89 -10.95
C ILE A 116 3.24 1.52 -10.06
N GLY A 117 4.29 2.33 -10.08
CA GLY A 117 5.41 2.26 -9.13
C GLY A 117 5.28 3.33 -8.06
N ILE A 118 5.31 2.95 -6.78
CA ILE A 118 5.36 3.92 -5.67
C ILE A 118 6.59 3.68 -4.82
N PHE A 119 7.43 4.70 -4.70
CA PHE A 119 8.66 4.66 -3.92
C PHE A 119 8.65 5.83 -2.95
N SER A 120 9.13 5.62 -1.73
CA SER A 120 9.11 6.67 -0.72
C SER A 120 10.38 6.58 0.12
N ASN A 121 10.89 7.74 0.52
CA ASN A 121 11.88 7.90 1.57
C ASN A 121 11.31 8.82 2.66
N GLU A 122 12.16 9.34 3.55
CA GLU A 122 11.72 10.18 4.68
C GLU A 122 11.18 11.55 4.26
N LYS A 123 11.53 12.02 3.06
CA LYS A 123 11.22 13.37 2.57
C LYS A 123 10.28 13.38 1.38
N PHE A 124 10.35 12.36 0.54
CA PHE A 124 9.70 12.34 -0.76
C PHE A 124 9.00 11.01 -1.04
N THR A 125 7.88 11.11 -1.74
CA THR A 125 7.21 9.99 -2.39
C THR A 125 7.25 10.22 -3.90
N SER A 126 7.71 9.25 -4.66
CA SER A 126 7.64 9.25 -6.12
C SER A 126 6.60 8.25 -6.62
N LEU A 127 5.80 8.73 -7.55
CA LEU A 127 4.80 7.97 -8.29
C LEU A 127 5.29 7.83 -9.73
N LYS A 128 5.63 6.61 -10.13
CA LYS A 128 5.83 6.25 -11.53
C LYS A 128 4.49 5.77 -12.10
N ILE A 129 4.02 6.43 -13.14
CA ILE A 129 2.85 6.02 -13.92
C ILE A 129 3.16 6.17 -15.40
N ASN A 130 2.99 5.09 -16.16
CA ASN A 130 3.42 5.00 -17.56
C ASN A 130 4.90 5.44 -17.69
N ASP A 131 5.15 6.37 -18.61
CA ASP A 131 6.47 6.95 -18.86
C ASP A 131 6.72 8.23 -18.06
N LYS A 132 5.98 8.46 -16.97
CA LYS A 132 6.10 9.65 -16.14
C LYS A 132 6.44 9.31 -14.70
N ILE A 133 7.32 10.09 -14.10
CA ILE A 133 7.62 10.09 -12.67
C ILE A 133 7.16 11.42 -12.09
N ILE A 134 6.38 11.38 -11.01
CA ILE A 134 5.91 12.55 -10.27
C ILE A 134 6.46 12.45 -8.86
N VAL A 135 7.05 13.52 -8.34
CA VAL A 135 7.64 13.58 -7.00
C VAL A 135 6.81 14.50 -6.13
N TYR A 136 6.46 14.00 -4.95
CA TYR A 136 5.73 14.71 -3.90
C TYR A 136 6.65 14.87 -2.69
N SER A 137 6.54 16.01 -2.00
CA SER A 137 7.12 16.15 -0.66
C SER A 137 6.15 15.60 0.37
N ILE A 138 6.69 14.88 1.36
CA ILE A 138 5.91 14.40 2.51
C ILE A 138 5.61 15.56 3.47
N GLU A 139 6.48 16.57 3.55
CA GLU A 139 6.29 17.75 4.41
C GLU A 139 5.10 18.61 3.96
N TYR A 140 4.85 18.67 2.65
CA TYR A 140 3.72 19.40 2.09
C TYR A 140 2.53 18.43 1.96
N GLU A 141 1.74 18.28 3.03
CA GLU A 141 0.56 17.39 3.13
C GLU A 141 -0.53 17.60 2.06
N LEU A 142 -0.34 18.50 1.09
CA LEU A 142 -1.35 18.96 0.15
C LEU A 142 -1.51 18.08 -1.10
N GLY A 143 -0.78 16.96 -1.23
CA GLY A 143 -0.84 16.13 -2.44
C GLY A 143 -0.38 16.88 -3.71
N ILE A 144 0.40 17.96 -3.53
CA ILE A 144 0.89 18.79 -4.63
C ILE A 144 2.26 18.24 -5.07
N PRO A 145 2.44 17.94 -6.36
CA PRO A 145 3.74 17.50 -6.86
C PRO A 145 4.74 18.65 -6.84
N ILE A 146 5.96 18.37 -6.38
CA ILE A 146 7.06 19.35 -6.39
C ILE A 146 7.90 19.27 -7.66
N ALA A 147 7.87 18.13 -8.36
CA ALA A 147 8.54 17.93 -9.63
C ALA A 147 7.88 16.81 -10.43
N SER A 148 8.08 16.81 -11.75
CA SER A 148 7.79 15.65 -12.60
C SER A 148 8.84 15.49 -13.69
N LEU A 149 9.05 14.25 -14.11
CA LEU A 149 10.00 13.85 -15.14
C LEU A 149 9.31 12.91 -16.13
N ASP A 150 9.43 13.19 -17.42
CA ASP A 150 9.00 12.29 -18.49
C ASP A 150 10.20 11.45 -18.95
N ILE A 151 10.03 10.12 -18.98
CA ILE A 151 11.08 9.14 -19.27
C ILE A 151 11.35 9.06 -20.78
N ASN A 152 10.36 9.38 -21.62
CA ASN A 152 10.40 9.26 -23.08
C ASN A 152 10.63 10.61 -23.81
N ASP A 153 11.45 11.50 -23.24
CA ASP A 153 11.63 12.89 -23.71
C ASP A 153 12.45 13.06 -25.02
N GLY A 154 12.28 12.14 -25.99
CA GLY A 154 12.65 12.37 -27.39
C GLY A 154 14.13 12.29 -27.76
N LYS A 155 14.99 11.67 -26.95
CA LYS A 155 16.35 11.28 -27.39
C LYS A 155 16.38 9.81 -27.81
N HIS A 156 15.91 9.56 -29.03
CA HIS A 156 16.40 8.42 -29.81
C HIS A 156 17.91 8.65 -30.04
N PHE A 157 18.76 7.79 -29.47
CA PHE A 157 20.16 7.68 -29.87
C PHE A 157 20.27 6.79 -31.11
#